data_AF-A0A973PT30-F1
#
_entry.id   AF-A0A973PT30-F1
#
_cell.length_a   1.000
_cell.length_b   1.000
_cell.length_c   1.000
_cell.angle_alpha   90.00
_cell.angle_beta   90.00
_cell.angle_gamma   90.00
#
_symmetry.space_group_name_H-M   'P 1'
#
loop_
_entity.id
_entity.type
_entity.pdbx_description
1 polymer ?
#
loop_
_entity_poly.entity_id
_entity_poly.type
_entity_poly.pdbx_seq_one_letter_code
_entity_poly.pdbx_strand_id
1 'polypeptide(L)'
;VLEVRDAAGLAGGTFRLETAPGGDGRCEPAPGAAPDVSLDVADLARLYLGDESALRLAALGLLAEHRPGAAATADLLFRTPRRPWCPEVF
;
A
#
# COMPACT_ATOMS: atom_id res chain seq x y z
N VAL A 1 6.47 -3.30 -6.38
CA VAL A 1 5.45 -4.35 -6.60
C VAL A 1 4.81 -4.72 -5.28
N LEU A 2 3.48 -4.69 -5.21
CA LEU A 2 2.66 -4.95 -4.03
C LEU A 2 1.92 -6.26 -4.21
N GLU A 3 2.03 -7.20 -3.27
CA GLU A 3 1.09 -8.32 -3.15
C GLU A 3 -0.02 -7.94 -2.17
N VAL A 4 -1.26 -7.93 -2.64
CA VAL A 4 -2.45 -7.70 -1.83
C VAL A 4 -3.12 -9.04 -1.57
N ARG A 5 -3.29 -9.36 -0.29
CA ARG A 5 -4.03 -10.54 0.16
C ARG A 5 -5.45 -10.11 0.48
N ASP A 6 -6.42 -10.89 0.03
CA ASP A 6 -7.82 -10.62 0.28
C ASP A 6 -8.55 -11.95 0.46
N ALA A 7 -8.99 -12.23 1.69
CA ALA A 7 -9.72 -13.45 2.01
C ALA A 7 -11.07 -13.55 1.29
N ALA A 8 -11.67 -12.41 0.90
CA ALA A 8 -12.91 -12.40 0.12
C ALA A 8 -12.67 -12.67 -1.38
N GLY A 9 -11.41 -12.63 -1.84
CA GLY A 9 -11.03 -12.92 -3.22
C GLY A 9 -11.47 -11.87 -4.24
N LEU A 10 -11.77 -10.63 -3.81
CA LEU A 10 -12.29 -9.58 -4.67
C LEU A 10 -11.19 -8.67 -5.23
N ALA A 11 -10.15 -8.40 -4.43
CA ALA A 11 -9.08 -7.46 -4.72
C ALA A 11 -7.67 -8.05 -4.59
N GLY A 12 -7.57 -9.35 -4.35
CA GLY A 12 -6.28 -10.03 -4.19
C GLY A 12 -5.46 -10.09 -5.48
N GLY A 13 -4.13 -10.04 -5.36
CA GLY A 13 -3.23 -10.16 -6.49
C GLY A 13 -1.92 -9.40 -6.32
N THR A 14 -1.09 -9.43 -7.37
CA THR A 14 0.18 -8.71 -7.41
C THR A 14 0.05 -7.53 -8.38
N PHE A 15 0.47 -6.36 -7.92
CA PHE A 15 0.31 -5.10 -8.64
C PHE A 15 1.63 -4.33 -8.71
N ARG A 16 1.94 -3.78 -9.87
CA ARG A 16 3.04 -2.83 -10.04
C ARG A 16 2.47 -1.43 -9.89
N LEU A 17 2.95 -0.71 -8.89
CA LEU A 17 2.60 0.67 -8.61
C LEU A 17 3.80 1.55 -8.95
N GLU A 18 3.60 2.52 -9.83
CA GLU A 18 4.61 3.46 -10.29
C GLU A 18 4.12 4.88 -10.11
N THR A 19 5.03 5.78 -9.75
CA THR A 19 4.74 7.20 -9.57
C THR A 19 5.75 8.04 -10.33
N ALA A 20 5.29 9.11 -10.98
CA ALA A 20 6.13 10.11 -11.60
C ALA A 20 6.22 11.37 -10.72
N PRO A 21 7.30 12.18 -10.84
CA PRO A 21 7.46 13.43 -10.08
C PRO A 21 6.31 14.45 -10.24
N GLY A 22 5.49 14.32 -11.29
CA GLY A 22 4.31 15.16 -11.52
C GLY A 22 3.06 14.76 -10.72
N GLY A 23 3.12 13.70 -9.89
CA GLY A 23 1.97 13.16 -9.17
C GLY A 23 1.15 12.14 -9.98
N ASP A 24 1.54 11.87 -11.23
CA ASP A 24 0.94 10.81 -12.02
C ASP A 24 1.31 9.44 -11.44
N GLY A 25 0.30 8.63 -11.14
CA GLY A 25 0.44 7.26 -10.69
C GLY A 25 -0.10 6.26 -11.70
N ARG A 26 0.58 5.12 -11.86
CA ARG A 26 0.06 3.96 -12.62
C ARG A 26 0.03 2.74 -11.72
N CYS A 27 -1.09 2.03 -11.74
CA CYS A 27 -1.25 0.74 -11.09
C CYS A 27 -1.67 -0.28 -12.13
N GLU A 28 -0.87 -1.31 -12.31
CA GLU A 28 -1.12 -2.36 -13.30
C GLU A 28 -0.98 -3.75 -12.65
N PRO A 29 -1.82 -4.73 -13.02
CA PRO A 29 -1.59 -6.11 -12.61
C PRO A 29 -0.20 -6.60 -13.05
N ALA A 30 0.49 -7.29 -12.15
CA ALA A 30 1.82 -7.84 -12.38
C ALA A 30 1.90 -9.31 -11.91
N PRO A 31 1.10 -10.21 -12.52
CA PRO A 31 1.06 -11.62 -12.10
C PRO A 31 2.44 -12.27 -12.25
N GLY A 32 2.86 -13.01 -11.22
CA GLY A 32 4.14 -13.71 -11.19
C GLY A 32 5.37 -12.84 -10.89
N ALA A 33 5.21 -11.52 -10.76
CA ALA A 33 6.29 -10.67 -10.28
C ALA A 33 6.56 -10.93 -8.79
N ALA A 34 7.84 -10.90 -8.40
CA ALA A 34 8.21 -10.97 -6.98
C ALA A 34 7.71 -9.70 -6.26
N PRO A 35 6.95 -9.83 -5.16
CA PRO A 35 6.49 -8.67 -4.42
C PRO A 35 7.66 -8.01 -3.68
N ASP A 36 7.66 -6.68 -3.63
CA ASP A 36 8.56 -5.93 -2.75
C ASP A 36 8.00 -5.89 -1.32
N VAL A 37 6.67 -5.81 -1.22
CA VAL A 37 5.89 -5.80 0.02
C VAL A 37 4.62 -6.62 -0.15
N SER A 38 4.18 -7.28 0.91
CA SER A 38 2.87 -7.97 0.99
C SER A 38 2.06 -7.49 2.18
N LEU A 39 0.75 -7.36 2.03
CA LEU A 39 -0.17 -6.97 3.10
C LEU A 39 -1.60 -7.42 2.81
N ASP A 40 -2.46 -7.41 3.82
CA ASP A 40 -3.90 -7.59 3.65
C ASP A 40 -4.56 -6.35 3.02
N VAL A 41 -5.64 -6.54 2.28
CA VAL A 41 -6.42 -5.44 1.66
C VAL A 41 -6.92 -4.45 2.72
N ALA A 42 -7.24 -4.90 3.94
CA ALA A 42 -7.62 -4.03 5.04
C ALA A 42 -6.46 -3.14 5.51
N ASP A 43 -5.22 -3.65 5.49
CA ASP A 43 -4.03 -2.87 5.81
C ASP A 43 -3.67 -1.89 4.70
N LEU A 44 -3.88 -2.27 3.43
CA LEU A 44 -3.78 -1.33 2.31
C LEU A 44 -4.79 -0.17 2.44
N ALA A 45 -6.02 -0.44 2.87
CA ALA A 45 -7.03 0.59 3.07
C ALA A 45 -6.62 1.64 4.13
N ARG A 46 -5.88 1.23 5.17
CA ARG A 46 -5.33 2.17 6.17
C ARG A 46 -4.31 3.14 5.57
N LEU A 47 -3.53 2.68 4.60
CA LEU A 47 -2.54 3.49 3.91
C LEU A 47 -3.16 4.36 2.80
N TYR A 48 -4.27 3.92 2.21
CA TYR A 48 -4.81 4.49 0.97
C TYR A 48 -5.08 6.00 1.02
N LEU A 49 -5.55 6.52 2.16
CA LEU A 49 -5.80 7.96 2.36
C LEU A 49 -4.65 8.70 3.06
N GLY A 50 -3.57 7.98 3.40
CA GLY A 50 -2.35 8.53 4.00
C GLY A 50 -2.44 8.84 5.50
N ASP A 51 -3.41 8.28 6.23
CA ASP A 51 -3.53 8.49 7.69
C ASP A 51 -2.53 7.64 8.49
N GLU A 52 -2.21 6.46 7.98
CA GLU A 52 -1.29 5.51 8.60
C GLU A 52 0.07 5.41 7.87
N SER A 53 1.03 4.79 8.56
CA SER A 53 2.41 4.63 8.09
C SER A 53 2.71 3.18 7.70
N ALA A 54 3.27 2.96 6.50
CA ALA A 54 3.69 1.64 6.05
C ALA A 54 4.81 1.07 6.93
N LEU A 55 5.72 1.93 7.42
CA LEU A 55 6.76 1.53 8.38
C LEU A 55 6.16 1.06 9.71
N ARG A 56 5.10 1.72 10.19
CA ARG A 56 4.40 1.30 11.40
C ARG A 56 3.69 -0.04 11.20
N LEU A 57 3.03 -0.25 10.04
CA LEU A 57 2.42 -1.54 9.71
C LEU A 57 3.47 -2.65 9.63
N ALA A 58 4.66 -2.38 9.08
CA ALA A 58 5.77 -3.34 9.06
C ALA A 58 6.24 -3.71 10.47
N ALA A 59 6.42 -2.72 11.35
CA ALA A 59 6.81 -2.95 12.74
C ALA A 59 5.77 -3.75 13.54
N LEU A 60 4.49 -3.66 13.15
CA LEU A 60 3.39 -4.43 13.74
C LEU A 60 3.19 -5.81 13.11
N GLY A 61 3.99 -6.18 12.10
CA GLY A 61 3.86 -7.45 11.38
C GLY A 61 2.65 -7.53 10.43
N LEU A 62 2.01 -6.39 10.14
CA LEU A 62 0.87 -6.27 9.24
C LEU A 62 1.28 -6.09 7.77
N LEU A 63 2.49 -5.57 7.55
CA LEU A 63 3.13 -5.47 6.24
C LEU A 63 4.43 -6.27 6.25
N ALA A 64 4.59 -7.20 5.30
CA ALA A 64 5.81 -7.96 5.11
C ALA A 64 6.68 -7.27 4.05
N GLU A 65 7.93 -6.98 4.40
CA GLU A 65 8.94 -6.44 3.48
C GLU A 65 9.81 -7.58 2.92
N HIS A 66 9.88 -7.69 1.60
CA HIS A 66 10.67 -8.72 0.90
C HIS A 66 11.92 -8.15 0.25
N ARG A 67 11.85 -6.88 -0.18
CA ARG A 67 13.01 -6.13 -0.69
C ARG A 67 13.40 -5.06 0.34
N PRO A 68 14.67 -5.01 0.79
CA PRO A 68 15.12 -3.97 1.71
C PRO A 68 14.79 -2.56 1.23
N GLY A 69 14.20 -1.75 2.10
CA GLY A 69 13.78 -0.37 1.84
C GLY A 69 12.44 -0.22 1.11
N ALA A 70 11.74 -1.32 0.79
CA ALA A 70 10.44 -1.27 0.16
C ALA A 70 9.35 -0.75 1.09
N ALA A 71 9.41 -1.04 2.40
CA ALA A 71 8.46 -0.47 3.35
C ALA A 71 8.59 1.06 3.45
N ALA A 72 9.82 1.58 3.41
CA ALA A 72 10.07 3.02 3.39
C ALA A 72 9.61 3.68 2.08
N THR A 73 9.79 2.99 0.95
CA THR A 73 9.28 3.44 -0.36
C THR A 73 7.75 3.50 -0.36
N ALA A 74 7.10 2.47 0.18
CA ALA A 74 5.64 2.44 0.33
C ALA A 74 5.15 3.55 1.27
N ASP A 75 5.85 3.83 2.37
CA ASP A 75 5.52 4.92 3.29
C ASP A 75 5.48 6.26 2.56
N LEU A 76 6.52 6.56 1.77
CA LEU A 76 6.58 7.79 0.98
C LEU A 76 5.46 7.86 -0.06
N LEU A 77 5.16 6.75 -0.72
CA LEU A 77 4.17 6.69 -1.80
C LEU A 77 2.76 6.97 -1.27
N PHE A 78 2.39 6.40 -0.13
CA PHE A 78 1.05 6.56 0.45
C PHE A 78 0.90 7.79 1.36
N ARG A 79 2.01 8.45 1.72
CA ARG A 79 1.97 9.64 2.58
C ARG A 79 1.23 10.79 1.89
N THR A 80 0.29 11.39 2.62
CA THR A 80 -0.34 12.66 2.21
C THR A 80 0.10 13.79 3.15
N PRO A 81 0.14 15.05 2.68
CA PRO A 81 0.59 16.17 3.51
C PRO A 81 -0.39 16.56 4.62
N ARG A 82 -1.62 16.05 4.57
CA ARG A 82 -2.70 16.33 5.53
C ARG A 82 -3.42 15.03 5.84
N ARG A 83 -3.74 14.83 7.12
CA ARG A 83 -4.59 13.69 7.51
C ARG A 83 -5.96 13.77 6.83
N PRO A 84 -6.52 12.63 6.38
CA PRO A 84 -7.88 12.57 5.89
C PRO A 84 -8.88 12.85 7.01
N TRP A 85 -10.06 13.34 6.65
CA TRP A 85 -11.11 13.68 7.60
C TRP A 85 -12.49 13.48 6.96
N CYS A 86 -13.42 12.91 7.72
CA CYS A 86 -14.83 12.80 7.36
C CYS A 86 -15.67 13.57 8.40
N PRO A 87 -16.33 14.68 8.01
CA PRO A 87 -17.18 15.45 8.92
C PRO A 87 -18.54 14.80 9.20
N GLU A 88 -19.00 13.94 8.29
CA GLU A 88 -20.35 13.40 8.30
C GLU A 88 -20.41 12.07 9.05
N VAL A 89 -21.55 11.80 9.68
CA VAL A 89 -21.86 10.52 10.34
C VAL A 89 -22.98 9.83 9.56
N PHE A 90 -22.79 8.56 9.20
CA PHE A 90 -23.72 7.73 8.43
C PHE A 90 -24.20 6.52 9.22
#